data_AF-W4V7N5-F1
#
_entry.id   AF-W4V7N5-F1
#
_cell.length_a   1.000
_cell.length_b   1.000
_cell.length_c   1.000
_cell.angle_alpha   90.00
_cell.angle_beta   90.00
_cell.angle_gamma   90.00
#
_symmetry.space_group_name_H-M   'P 1'
#
loop_
_entity.id
_entity.type
_entity.pdbx_description
1 polymer ?
#
loop_
_entity_poly.entity_id
_entity_poly.type
_entity_poly.pdbx_seq_one_letter_code
_entity_poly.pdbx_strand_id
1 'polypeptide(L)'
;MSDTKDIKEQRIIPVNIESEMKKSFIDYAMSVIVDRALPDVRDGLKPVHRRILYAMYGLGFTPDKAYRKCATTVGEVLGKYHPHGDAAVYDSLVRMAQSFSLRYMQIDGHGNFGSIDGDPPAAMRYTEAKLSKISMEMLRDINKDTVDFKPNFDDHHLEPVVLPSRFPNLLVNGSSGIAVGMATNIPPHNLVEVIDGVIKVIDNPEVTLDELMKIIKGPDFPTAGTIVGKQGIKDAYATGRGKIVVRAVTSIEPMSGNKQRIVVTELPYQVNKARLIERIADLVKEKRIDSIADLRDESDKDGMRIVIELKKDANANIVLNQLYKNTQMQDAFNVNMVALVLNNEKKFEPRVINLRQAIDYYIQHQVDVIVRRTKFDLDKAEARLISWKD
;
A
#
# COMPACT_ATOMS: atom_id res chain seq x y z
N MET A 1 43.26 3.21 -55.36
CA MET A 1 42.07 4.08 -55.23
C MET A 1 40.84 3.23 -55.49
N SER A 2 40.29 2.63 -54.45
CA SER A 2 38.91 2.16 -54.37
C SER A 2 38.66 1.84 -52.90
N ASP A 3 37.46 2.18 -52.43
CA ASP A 3 36.83 1.74 -51.17
C ASP A 3 36.38 2.91 -50.27
N THR A 4 35.76 3.91 -50.89
CA THR A 4 34.88 4.91 -50.25
C THR A 4 33.47 4.89 -50.84
N LYS A 5 32.96 3.70 -51.18
CA LYS A 5 31.56 3.51 -51.58
C LYS A 5 31.01 2.27 -50.90
N ASP A 6 30.54 2.42 -49.67
CA ASP A 6 29.49 1.57 -49.07
C ASP A 6 29.07 2.08 -47.67
N ILE A 7 28.79 3.38 -47.55
CA ILE A 7 27.87 3.84 -46.50
C ILE A 7 26.48 3.70 -47.11
N LYS A 8 25.88 2.51 -46.92
CA LYS A 8 24.50 2.20 -47.30
C LYS A 8 23.56 3.33 -46.86
N GLU A 9 22.71 3.76 -47.80
CA GLU A 9 21.65 4.74 -47.64
C GLU A 9 20.86 4.50 -46.33
N GLN A 10 21.11 5.30 -45.31
CA GLN A 10 20.26 5.32 -44.12
C GLN A 10 18.91 5.93 -44.54
N ARG A 11 17.84 5.12 -44.51
CA ARG A 11 16.48 5.59 -44.75
C ARG A 11 16.04 6.46 -43.57
N ILE A 12 16.25 7.76 -43.68
CA ILE A 12 15.81 8.75 -42.69
C ILE A 12 14.31 8.96 -42.88
N ILE A 13 13.51 8.64 -41.86
CA ILE A 13 12.07 8.92 -41.83
C ILE A 13 11.89 10.25 -41.10
N PRO A 14 11.50 11.35 -41.77
CA PRO A 14 11.22 12.60 -41.09
C PRO A 14 9.98 12.43 -40.21
N VAL A 15 10.11 12.76 -38.93
CA VAL A 15 9.01 12.70 -37.96
C VAL A 15 8.70 14.11 -37.46
N ASN A 16 7.42 14.47 -37.45
CA ASN A 16 6.99 15.74 -36.87
C ASN A 16 7.16 15.68 -35.35
N ILE A 17 7.93 16.62 -34.79
CA ILE A 17 8.28 16.65 -33.37
C ILE A 17 7.06 16.74 -32.45
N GLU A 18 6.03 17.53 -32.81
CA GLU A 18 4.84 17.70 -31.97
C GLU A 18 4.03 16.40 -31.89
N SER A 19 3.83 15.76 -33.05
CA SER A 19 3.15 14.46 -33.14
C SER A 19 3.91 13.37 -32.36
N GLU A 20 5.23 13.31 -32.52
CA GLU A 20 6.06 12.32 -31.86
C GLU A 20 6.09 12.51 -30.34
N MET A 21 6.28 13.76 -29.90
CA MET A 21 6.24 14.11 -28.47
C MET A 21 4.88 13.77 -27.85
N LYS A 22 3.77 14.09 -28.54
CA LYS A 22 2.43 13.76 -28.04
C LYS A 22 2.23 12.26 -27.93
N LYS A 23 2.60 11.49 -28.95
CA LYS A 23 2.48 10.03 -28.96
C LYS A 23 3.34 9.39 -27.87
N SER A 24 4.64 9.67 -27.87
CA SER A 24 5.60 9.13 -26.89
C SER A 24 5.21 9.49 -25.45
N PHE A 25 4.72 10.72 -25.22
CA PHE A 25 4.25 11.13 -23.90
C PHE A 25 2.97 10.40 -23.47
N ILE A 26 1.99 10.23 -24.36
CA ILE A 26 0.75 9.49 -24.06
C ILE A 26 1.06 8.01 -23.77
N ASP A 27 1.90 7.37 -24.58
CA ASP A 27 2.28 5.96 -24.40
C ASP A 27 2.97 5.75 -23.05
N TYR A 28 3.92 6.63 -22.70
CA TYR A 28 4.57 6.61 -21.39
C TYR A 28 3.58 6.88 -20.24
N ALA A 29 2.73 7.90 -20.37
CA ALA A 29 1.76 8.27 -19.34
C ALA A 29 0.79 7.11 -19.06
N MET A 30 0.24 6.49 -20.11
CA MET A 30 -0.68 5.36 -19.98
C MET A 30 0.00 4.15 -19.34
N SER A 31 1.23 3.81 -19.74
CA SER A 31 2.01 2.74 -19.12
C SER A 31 2.23 2.97 -17.62
N VAL A 32 2.58 4.19 -17.21
CA VAL A 32 2.80 4.51 -15.80
C VAL A 32 1.50 4.47 -14.99
N ILE A 33 0.40 4.98 -15.56
CA ILE A 33 -0.92 5.01 -14.91
C ILE A 33 -1.45 3.59 -14.68
N VAL A 34 -1.49 2.77 -15.74
CA VAL A 34 -2.17 1.46 -15.72
C VAL A 34 -1.25 0.35 -15.18
N ASP A 35 0.02 0.33 -15.59
CA ASP A 35 0.90 -0.82 -15.32
C ASP A 35 1.93 -0.57 -14.20
N ARG A 36 1.84 0.56 -13.47
CA ARG A 36 2.82 0.87 -12.42
C ARG A 36 2.25 1.51 -11.16
N ALA A 37 1.68 2.70 -11.28
CA ALA A 37 1.56 3.61 -10.15
C ALA A 37 0.26 3.48 -9.34
N LEU A 38 -0.83 3.06 -9.98
CA LEU A 38 -2.16 3.01 -9.37
C LEU A 38 -2.58 1.56 -9.06
N PRO A 39 -3.34 1.34 -7.97
CA PRO A 39 -3.90 0.03 -7.67
C PRO A 39 -5.12 -0.28 -8.55
N ASP A 40 -5.36 -1.56 -8.82
CA ASP A 40 -6.65 -2.04 -9.30
C ASP A 40 -7.68 -1.94 -8.16
N VAL A 41 -8.88 -1.43 -8.45
CA VAL A 41 -9.92 -1.24 -7.43
C VAL A 41 -10.37 -2.57 -6.78
N ARG A 42 -10.24 -3.68 -7.49
CA ARG A 42 -10.79 -4.99 -7.11
C ARG A 42 -9.94 -5.71 -6.07
N ASP A 43 -8.62 -5.70 -6.25
CA ASP A 43 -7.67 -6.36 -5.33
C ASP A 43 -6.77 -5.38 -4.56
N GLY A 44 -6.81 -4.09 -4.88
CA GLY A 44 -6.00 -3.07 -4.23
C GLY A 44 -4.52 -3.11 -4.56
N LEU A 45 -4.08 -3.95 -5.51
CA LEU A 45 -2.68 -4.15 -5.83
C LEU A 45 -2.25 -3.38 -7.07
N LYS A 46 -1.01 -2.93 -7.01
CA LYS A 46 -0.24 -2.50 -8.19
C LYS A 46 0.39 -3.74 -8.84
N PRO A 47 0.79 -3.68 -10.12
CA PRO A 47 1.32 -4.86 -10.81
C PRO A 47 2.52 -5.51 -10.12
N VAL A 48 3.47 -4.73 -9.59
CA VAL A 48 4.63 -5.28 -8.87
C VAL A 48 4.21 -6.10 -7.64
N HIS A 49 3.27 -5.60 -6.84
CA HIS A 49 2.78 -6.30 -5.65
C HIS A 49 2.08 -7.61 -6.03
N ARG A 50 1.21 -7.56 -7.06
CA ARG A 50 0.49 -8.72 -7.57
C ARG A 50 1.44 -9.81 -8.05
N ARG A 51 2.45 -9.43 -8.84
CA ARG A 51 3.47 -10.33 -9.38
C ARG A 51 4.31 -10.98 -8.27
N ILE A 52 4.67 -10.23 -7.23
CA ILE A 52 5.38 -10.79 -6.07
C ILE A 52 4.54 -11.86 -5.37
N LEU A 53 3.27 -11.58 -5.05
CA LEU A 53 2.41 -12.56 -4.38
C LEU A 53 2.18 -13.81 -5.25
N TYR A 54 1.93 -13.61 -6.54
CA TYR A 54 1.72 -14.71 -7.49
C TYR A 54 2.98 -15.57 -7.68
N ALA A 55 4.15 -14.95 -7.84
CA ALA A 55 5.42 -15.68 -7.95
C ALA A 55 5.73 -16.48 -6.68
N MET A 56 5.57 -15.89 -5.50
CA MET A 56 5.79 -16.59 -4.23
C MET A 56 4.83 -17.76 -4.04
N TYR A 57 3.58 -17.62 -4.48
CA TYR A 57 2.60 -18.70 -4.47
C TYR A 57 3.00 -19.84 -5.42
N GLY A 58 3.39 -19.51 -6.65
CA GLY A 58 3.85 -20.49 -7.64
C GLY A 58 5.11 -21.25 -7.21
N LEU A 59 6.01 -20.59 -6.47
CA LEU A 59 7.19 -21.22 -5.86
C LEU A 59 6.88 -22.04 -4.60
N GLY A 60 5.63 -22.02 -4.11
CA GLY A 60 5.23 -22.72 -2.91
C GLY A 60 5.78 -22.10 -1.62
N PHE A 61 6.04 -20.78 -1.59
CA PHE A 61 6.53 -20.07 -0.40
C PHE A 61 5.37 -19.71 0.52
N THR A 62 4.52 -20.70 0.81
CA THR A 62 3.32 -20.56 1.62
C THR A 62 3.65 -20.48 3.12
N PRO A 63 2.71 -19.98 3.96
CA PRO A 63 2.99 -19.73 5.39
C PRO A 63 3.45 -20.95 6.19
N ASP A 64 3.07 -22.16 5.76
CA ASP A 64 3.41 -23.44 6.37
C ASP A 64 4.83 -23.93 6.01
N LYS A 65 5.52 -23.28 5.08
CA LYS A 65 6.88 -23.65 4.66
C LYS A 65 7.96 -22.82 5.37
N ALA A 66 9.19 -23.29 5.23
CA ALA A 66 10.38 -22.56 5.68
C ALA A 66 10.55 -21.25 4.89
N TYR A 67 11.16 -20.25 5.53
CA TYR A 67 11.55 -19.02 4.87
C TYR A 67 12.52 -19.29 3.71
N ARG A 68 12.45 -18.48 2.65
CA ARG A 68 13.28 -18.60 1.45
C ARG A 68 13.93 -17.27 1.13
N LYS A 69 15.15 -17.30 0.57
CA LYS A 69 15.91 -16.08 0.25
C LYS A 69 15.09 -15.14 -0.62
N CYS A 70 15.04 -13.86 -0.24
CA CYS A 70 14.31 -12.85 -1.02
C CYS A 70 14.84 -12.74 -2.45
N ALA A 71 16.15 -12.95 -2.66
CA ALA A 71 16.76 -13.02 -3.99
C ALA A 71 16.09 -14.06 -4.92
N THR A 72 15.59 -15.18 -4.39
CA THR A 72 14.86 -16.18 -5.19
C THR A 72 13.53 -15.63 -5.69
N THR A 73 12.74 -15.01 -4.80
CA THR A 73 11.48 -14.36 -5.19
C THR A 73 11.73 -13.25 -6.21
N VAL A 74 12.72 -12.38 -5.95
CA VAL A 74 13.05 -11.26 -6.86
C VAL A 74 13.45 -11.80 -8.23
N GLY A 75 14.33 -12.79 -8.29
CA GLY A 75 14.74 -13.42 -9.56
C GLY A 75 13.57 -14.01 -10.34
N GLU A 76 12.65 -14.71 -9.67
CA GLU A 76 11.45 -15.28 -10.29
C GLU A 76 10.53 -14.18 -10.86
N VAL A 77 10.29 -13.13 -10.07
CA VAL A 77 9.45 -12.01 -10.50
C VAL A 77 10.05 -11.30 -11.71
N LEU A 78 11.35 -11.05 -11.73
CA LEU A 78 12.03 -10.42 -12.85
C LEU A 78 12.03 -11.30 -14.10
N GLY A 79 12.37 -12.58 -13.92
CA GLY A 79 12.50 -13.53 -15.03
C GLY A 79 11.17 -13.84 -15.73
N LYS A 80 10.06 -13.81 -15.00
CA LYS A 80 8.75 -14.22 -15.55
C LYS A 80 7.74 -13.10 -15.71
N TYR A 81 7.75 -12.06 -14.88
CA TYR A 81 6.59 -11.17 -14.78
C TYR A 81 6.93 -9.67 -14.84
N HIS A 82 8.07 -9.22 -14.33
CA HIS A 82 8.33 -7.79 -14.09
C HIS A 82 9.65 -7.32 -14.73
N PRO A 83 9.63 -6.80 -15.97
CA PRO A 83 10.84 -6.42 -16.71
C PRO A 83 11.39 -5.04 -16.26
N HIS A 84 11.70 -4.92 -14.97
CA HIS A 84 12.21 -3.70 -14.33
C HIS A 84 13.40 -4.02 -13.41
N GLY A 85 13.94 -3.02 -12.71
CA GLY A 85 15.08 -3.22 -11.81
C GLY A 85 14.73 -4.11 -10.60
N ASP A 86 15.69 -4.93 -10.18
CA ASP A 86 15.59 -5.81 -9.01
C ASP A 86 15.30 -5.04 -7.72
N ALA A 87 15.93 -3.87 -7.55
CA ALA A 87 15.71 -2.99 -6.41
C ALA A 87 14.22 -2.62 -6.24
N ALA A 88 13.52 -2.29 -7.32
CA ALA A 88 12.10 -1.90 -7.25
C ALA A 88 11.20 -3.06 -6.79
N VAL A 89 11.51 -4.29 -7.20
CA VAL A 89 10.80 -5.49 -6.76
C VAL A 89 11.12 -5.78 -5.30
N TYR A 90 12.40 -5.71 -4.91
CA TYR A 90 12.81 -5.97 -3.54
C TYR A 90 12.25 -4.95 -2.56
N ASP A 91 12.30 -3.65 -2.86
CA ASP A 91 11.73 -2.60 -2.03
C ASP A 91 10.22 -2.76 -1.86
N SER A 92 9.53 -3.18 -2.92
CA SER A 92 8.10 -3.50 -2.87
C SER A 92 7.82 -4.70 -1.96
N LEU A 93 8.63 -5.77 -2.06
CA LEU A 93 8.56 -6.94 -1.18
C LEU A 93 8.80 -6.55 0.28
N VAL A 94 9.84 -5.75 0.53
CA VAL A 94 10.19 -5.26 1.87
C VAL A 94 9.05 -4.47 2.47
N ARG A 95 8.47 -3.52 1.73
CA ARG A 95 7.35 -2.72 2.22
C ARG A 95 6.13 -3.58 2.56
N MET A 96 5.91 -4.68 1.84
CA MET A 96 4.83 -5.63 2.14
C MET A 96 5.08 -6.49 3.39
N ALA A 97 6.30 -6.48 3.92
CA ALA A 97 6.74 -7.17 5.14
C ALA A 97 6.93 -6.24 6.35
N GLN A 98 6.65 -4.94 6.21
CA GLN A 98 6.81 -3.95 7.27
C GLN A 98 5.48 -3.67 7.96
N SER A 99 5.40 -3.97 9.25
CA SER A 99 4.19 -3.79 10.07
C SER A 99 3.81 -2.32 10.27
N PHE A 100 4.78 -1.40 10.20
CA PHE A 100 4.54 0.05 10.24
C PHE A 100 4.13 0.63 8.87
N SER A 101 4.29 -0.14 7.79
CA SER A 101 3.93 0.28 6.43
C SER A 101 2.56 -0.24 6.00
N LEU A 102 2.27 -1.52 6.20
CA LEU A 102 0.98 -2.14 5.89
C LEU A 102 0.22 -2.52 7.16
N ARG A 103 -1.09 -2.23 7.18
CA ARG A 103 -1.96 -2.59 8.29
C ARG A 103 -2.10 -4.11 8.47
N TYR A 104 -2.06 -4.85 7.36
CA TYR A 104 -2.03 -6.31 7.30
C TYR A 104 -0.97 -6.75 6.30
N MET A 105 0.22 -7.08 6.82
CA MET A 105 1.38 -7.51 6.03
C MET A 105 1.01 -8.68 5.11
N GLN A 106 1.48 -8.59 3.86
CA GLN A 106 1.28 -9.64 2.86
C GLN A 106 2.50 -10.58 2.78
N ILE A 107 3.64 -10.15 3.30
CA ILE A 107 4.87 -10.92 3.35
C ILE A 107 5.30 -11.08 4.80
N ASP A 108 5.68 -12.29 5.17
CA ASP A 108 6.32 -12.60 6.46
C ASP A 108 7.82 -12.66 6.21
N GLY A 109 8.56 -11.69 6.77
CA GLY A 109 9.99 -11.49 6.55
C GLY A 109 10.84 -11.97 7.73
N HIS A 110 11.97 -12.59 7.43
CA HIS A 110 13.00 -13.02 8.38
C HIS A 110 14.33 -12.32 8.09
N GLY A 111 14.87 -11.63 9.10
CA GLY A 111 16.05 -10.76 8.99
C GLY A 111 15.68 -9.27 9.13
N ASN A 112 16.60 -8.38 8.77
CA ASN A 112 16.37 -6.93 8.85
C ASN A 112 15.61 -6.42 7.60
N PHE A 113 14.33 -6.07 7.79
CA PHE A 113 13.45 -5.47 6.78
C PHE A 113 13.29 -3.95 6.91
N GLY A 114 14.22 -3.30 7.60
CA GLY A 114 14.19 -1.87 7.90
C GLY A 114 13.38 -1.55 9.15
N SER A 115 13.41 -0.29 9.56
CA SER A 115 12.82 0.19 10.81
C SER A 115 11.96 1.45 10.59
N ILE A 116 11.17 1.81 11.60
CA ILE A 116 10.43 3.09 11.63
C ILE A 116 11.37 4.32 11.75
N ASP A 117 12.63 4.09 12.13
CA ASP A 117 13.71 5.07 12.09
C ASP A 117 14.18 5.38 10.67
N GLY A 118 13.74 4.60 9.68
CA GLY A 118 14.17 4.71 8.30
C GLY A 118 15.51 4.07 8.03
N ASP A 119 15.97 3.18 8.91
CA ASP A 119 17.09 2.31 8.59
C ASP A 119 16.73 1.47 7.37
N PRO A 120 17.61 1.39 6.36
CA PRO A 120 17.34 0.60 5.18
C PRO A 120 17.25 -0.89 5.53
N PRO A 121 16.46 -1.67 4.77
CA PRO A 121 16.49 -3.11 4.89
C PRO A 121 17.89 -3.66 4.55
N ALA A 122 18.23 -4.83 5.10
CA ALA A 122 19.39 -5.56 4.62
C ALA A 122 19.19 -5.96 3.14
N ALA A 123 20.27 -6.18 2.41
CA ALA A 123 20.19 -6.61 1.01
C ALA A 123 19.48 -7.97 0.86
N MET A 124 18.82 -8.19 -0.28
CA MET A 124 18.01 -9.39 -0.58
C MET A 124 18.73 -10.75 -0.48
N ARG A 125 20.07 -10.73 -0.44
CA ARG A 125 20.92 -11.92 -0.21
C ARG A 125 20.91 -12.39 1.26
N TYR A 126 20.59 -11.49 2.19
CA TYR A 126 20.58 -11.78 3.63
C TYR A 126 19.18 -12.10 4.14
N THR A 127 18.17 -11.37 3.65
CA THR A 127 16.78 -11.52 4.07
C THR A 127 16.11 -12.74 3.45
N GLU A 128 15.13 -13.27 4.17
CA GLU A 128 14.29 -14.36 3.72
C GLU A 128 12.82 -14.01 3.92
N ALA A 129 11.94 -14.59 3.14
CA ALA A 129 10.52 -14.30 3.18
C ALA A 129 9.67 -15.52 2.83
N LYS A 130 8.42 -15.48 3.26
CA LYS A 130 7.31 -16.32 2.79
C LYS A 130 6.02 -15.49 2.77
N LEU A 131 4.96 -16.03 2.18
CA LEU A 131 3.66 -15.39 2.22
C LEU A 131 3.14 -15.33 3.66
N SER A 132 2.53 -14.19 4.04
CA SER A 132 1.74 -14.11 5.27
C SER A 132 0.46 -14.95 5.14
N LYS A 133 -0.10 -15.38 6.27
CA LYS A 133 -1.35 -16.19 6.28
C LYS A 133 -2.49 -15.51 5.54
N ILE A 134 -2.67 -14.20 5.73
CA ILE A 134 -3.74 -13.43 5.08
C ILE A 134 -3.58 -13.37 3.55
N SER A 135 -2.35 -13.45 3.04
CA SER A 135 -2.08 -13.43 1.60
C SER A 135 -2.63 -14.67 0.89
N MET A 136 -2.85 -15.77 1.62
CA MET A 136 -3.53 -16.93 1.07
C MET A 136 -4.98 -16.60 0.68
N GLU A 137 -5.65 -15.68 1.39
CA GLU A 137 -6.97 -15.18 1.00
C GLU A 137 -6.89 -14.25 -0.24
N MET A 138 -5.76 -13.62 -0.53
CA MET A 138 -5.58 -12.91 -1.79
C MET A 138 -5.59 -13.88 -2.98
N LEU A 139 -4.95 -15.04 -2.82
CA LEU A 139 -4.68 -16.03 -3.89
C LEU A 139 -5.67 -17.19 -3.92
N ARG A 140 -6.58 -17.27 -2.95
CA ARG A 140 -7.52 -18.38 -2.80
C ARG A 140 -8.37 -18.56 -4.05
N ASP A 141 -8.47 -19.81 -4.50
CA ASP A 141 -9.20 -20.24 -5.69
C ASP A 141 -8.62 -19.77 -7.04
N ILE A 142 -7.43 -19.15 -7.09
CA ILE A 142 -6.82 -18.63 -8.34
C ILE A 142 -6.65 -19.69 -9.45
N ASN A 143 -6.51 -20.97 -9.10
CA ASN A 143 -6.37 -22.09 -10.04
C ASN A 143 -7.72 -22.67 -10.53
N LYS A 144 -8.85 -22.02 -10.20
CA LYS A 144 -10.21 -22.47 -10.56
C LYS A 144 -10.88 -21.55 -11.58
N ASP A 145 -10.09 -21.00 -12.50
CA ASP A 145 -10.54 -20.05 -13.52
C ASP A 145 -11.36 -18.88 -12.93
N THR A 146 -10.97 -18.35 -11.77
CA THR A 146 -11.73 -17.30 -11.07
C THR A 146 -11.38 -15.89 -11.49
N VAL A 147 -10.28 -15.73 -12.22
CA VAL A 147 -9.75 -14.44 -12.69
C VAL A 147 -9.14 -14.61 -14.07
N ASP A 148 -9.11 -13.53 -14.84
CA ASP A 148 -8.48 -13.54 -16.16
C ASP A 148 -6.95 -13.54 -16.04
N PHE A 149 -6.33 -14.29 -16.94
CA PHE A 149 -4.89 -14.31 -17.15
C PHE A 149 -4.55 -13.64 -18.47
N LYS A 150 -3.37 -13.03 -18.53
CA LYS A 150 -2.79 -12.50 -19.76
C LYS A 150 -1.40 -13.07 -19.97
N PRO A 151 -0.90 -13.13 -21.22
CA PRO A 151 0.52 -13.35 -21.47
C PRO A 151 1.37 -12.34 -20.73
N ASN A 152 2.53 -12.78 -20.26
CA ASN A 152 3.55 -11.94 -19.67
C ASN A 152 4.29 -11.12 -20.75
N PHE A 153 5.33 -10.39 -20.37
CA PHE A 153 6.01 -9.43 -21.27
C PHE A 153 6.74 -10.07 -22.46
N ASP A 154 6.98 -11.39 -22.45
CA ASP A 154 7.66 -12.14 -23.51
C ASP A 154 6.83 -13.33 -24.05
N ASP A 155 5.53 -13.37 -23.73
CA ASP A 155 4.55 -14.38 -24.14
C ASP A 155 4.86 -15.84 -23.77
N HIS A 156 5.88 -16.12 -22.91
CA HIS A 156 6.21 -17.48 -22.47
C HIS A 156 5.41 -17.96 -21.26
N HIS A 157 4.85 -17.05 -20.46
CA HIS A 157 4.11 -17.38 -19.25
C HIS A 157 2.78 -16.61 -19.18
N LEU A 158 1.87 -17.09 -18.35
CA LEU A 158 0.65 -16.37 -18.01
C LEU A 158 0.77 -15.71 -16.63
N GLU A 159 0.21 -14.52 -16.50
CA GLU A 159 0.07 -13.80 -15.23
C GLU A 159 -1.38 -13.35 -14.99
N PRO A 160 -1.85 -13.33 -13.73
CA PRO A 160 -3.19 -12.88 -13.42
C PRO A 160 -3.31 -11.36 -13.60
N VAL A 161 -4.38 -10.93 -14.28
CA VAL A 161 -4.70 -9.50 -14.42
C VAL A 161 -5.06 -8.89 -13.05
N VAL A 162 -5.77 -9.65 -12.22
CA VAL A 162 -6.25 -9.32 -10.88
C VAL A 162 -6.21 -10.57 -10.01
N LEU A 163 -6.09 -10.43 -8.69
CA LEU A 163 -6.22 -11.58 -7.76
C LEU A 163 -7.67 -11.81 -7.31
N PRO A 164 -8.04 -13.04 -6.89
CA PRO A 164 -9.34 -13.32 -6.27
C PRO A 164 -9.69 -12.39 -5.09
N SER A 165 -8.70 -12.02 -4.27
CA SER A 165 -8.83 -11.04 -3.18
C SER A 165 -10.02 -11.27 -2.24
N ARG A 166 -10.02 -12.38 -1.51
CA ARG A 166 -11.15 -12.78 -0.64
C ARG A 166 -11.32 -11.92 0.64
N PHE A 167 -10.59 -10.82 0.73
CA PHE A 167 -10.88 -9.69 1.60
C PHE A 167 -10.66 -8.35 0.85
N PRO A 168 -11.29 -7.24 1.29
CA PRO A 168 -11.26 -5.94 0.59
C PRO A 168 -9.94 -5.19 0.78
N ASN A 169 -8.86 -5.71 0.19
CA ASN A 169 -7.48 -5.27 0.42
C ASN A 169 -7.22 -3.79 0.09
N LEU A 170 -7.88 -3.21 -0.94
CA LEU A 170 -7.72 -1.79 -1.30
C LEU A 170 -7.96 -0.86 -0.11
N LEU A 171 -9.07 -1.05 0.62
CA LEU A 171 -9.41 -0.22 1.77
C LEU A 171 -8.61 -0.65 3.00
N VAL A 172 -8.45 -1.96 3.20
CA VAL A 172 -7.81 -2.54 4.39
C VAL A 172 -6.33 -2.13 4.49
N ASN A 173 -5.56 -2.26 3.41
CA ASN A 173 -4.14 -1.91 3.41
C ASN A 173 -3.86 -0.52 2.84
N GLY A 174 -4.83 0.10 2.17
CA GLY A 174 -4.62 1.37 1.49
C GLY A 174 -3.68 1.24 0.28
N SER A 175 -3.35 2.37 -0.33
CA SER A 175 -2.41 2.44 -1.43
C SER A 175 -1.93 3.86 -1.63
N SER A 176 -0.64 4.04 -1.92
CA SER A 176 -0.06 5.34 -2.23
C SER A 176 0.75 5.24 -3.51
N GLY A 177 0.63 6.20 -4.42
CA GLY A 177 1.33 6.16 -5.70
C GLY A 177 1.29 7.48 -6.45
N ILE A 178 2.34 7.76 -7.20
CA ILE A 178 2.47 8.95 -8.05
C ILE A 178 2.57 8.46 -9.48
N ALA A 179 1.59 8.86 -10.31
CA ALA A 179 1.54 8.56 -11.73
C ALA A 179 1.82 9.83 -12.54
N VAL A 180 1.58 9.79 -13.85
CA VAL A 180 1.68 10.98 -14.71
C VAL A 180 0.38 11.76 -14.63
N GLY A 181 0.43 13.01 -14.17
CA GLY A 181 -0.74 13.90 -14.06
C GLY A 181 -1.72 13.58 -12.91
N MET A 182 -1.46 12.53 -12.12
CA MET A 182 -2.30 12.13 -11.00
C MET A 182 -1.53 11.37 -9.92
N ALA A 183 -2.14 11.23 -8.76
CA ALA A 183 -1.61 10.44 -7.65
C ALA A 183 -2.77 9.73 -6.95
N THR A 184 -2.45 8.73 -6.15
CA THR A 184 -3.37 8.05 -5.23
C THR A 184 -2.78 8.05 -3.83
N ASN A 185 -3.62 8.24 -2.83
CA ASN A 185 -3.28 8.16 -1.42
C ASN A 185 -4.51 7.73 -0.62
N ILE A 186 -4.70 6.42 -0.52
CA ILE A 186 -5.80 5.74 0.16
C ILE A 186 -5.26 5.27 1.52
N PRO A 187 -5.85 5.71 2.65
CA PRO A 187 -5.39 5.28 3.96
C PRO A 187 -5.86 3.85 4.25
N PRO A 188 -5.15 3.11 5.12
CA PRO A 188 -5.57 1.79 5.59
C PRO A 188 -6.78 1.86 6.53
N HIS A 189 -7.49 0.74 6.65
CA HIS A 189 -8.70 0.60 7.47
C HIS A 189 -8.69 -0.72 8.22
N ASN A 190 -9.51 -0.80 9.26
CA ASN A 190 -9.67 -2.00 10.04
C ASN A 190 -10.38 -3.09 9.22
N LEU A 191 -9.83 -4.31 9.19
CA LEU A 191 -10.39 -5.42 8.42
C LEU A 191 -11.84 -5.76 8.80
N VAL A 192 -12.14 -5.75 10.10
CA VAL A 192 -13.47 -6.10 10.61
C VAL A 192 -14.47 -5.04 10.19
N GLU A 193 -14.16 -3.76 10.44
CA GLU A 193 -15.06 -2.66 10.06
C GLU A 193 -15.35 -2.64 8.55
N VAL A 194 -14.33 -2.86 7.71
CA VAL A 194 -14.54 -2.90 6.25
C VAL A 194 -15.38 -4.09 5.84
N ILE A 195 -15.15 -5.30 6.38
CA ILE A 195 -15.97 -6.47 6.07
C ILE A 195 -17.41 -6.27 6.54
N ASP A 196 -17.63 -5.74 7.74
CA ASP A 196 -18.97 -5.44 8.25
C ASP A 196 -19.68 -4.41 7.37
N GLY A 197 -18.94 -3.41 6.86
CA GLY A 197 -19.45 -2.44 5.89
C GLY A 197 -19.82 -3.07 4.56
N VAL A 198 -19.00 -4.00 4.04
CA VAL A 198 -19.31 -4.78 2.84
C VAL A 198 -20.59 -5.61 3.03
N ILE A 199 -20.70 -6.34 4.14
CA ILE A 199 -21.90 -7.12 4.50
C ILE A 199 -23.12 -6.21 4.56
N LYS A 200 -23.00 -5.04 5.19
CA LYS A 200 -24.09 -4.07 5.28
C LYS A 200 -24.59 -3.59 3.91
N VAL A 201 -23.70 -3.39 2.94
CA VAL A 201 -24.08 -3.05 1.56
C VAL A 201 -24.76 -4.22 0.85
N ILE A 202 -24.29 -5.45 1.06
CA ILE A 202 -24.92 -6.65 0.49
C ILE A 202 -26.36 -6.80 1.01
N ASP A 203 -26.57 -6.64 2.32
CA ASP A 203 -27.88 -6.76 2.96
C ASP A 203 -28.81 -5.59 2.63
N ASN A 204 -28.26 -4.38 2.47
CA ASN A 204 -29.00 -3.19 2.10
C ASN A 204 -28.25 -2.35 1.04
N PRO A 205 -28.52 -2.58 -0.25
CA PRO A 205 -27.89 -1.83 -1.34
C PRO A 205 -28.16 -0.31 -1.30
N GLU A 206 -29.20 0.16 -0.61
CA GLU A 206 -29.52 1.59 -0.47
C GLU A 206 -28.93 2.22 0.80
N VAL A 207 -28.00 1.53 1.48
CA VAL A 207 -27.37 2.05 2.69
C VAL A 207 -26.69 3.40 2.43
N THR A 208 -26.98 4.35 3.31
CA THR A 208 -26.46 5.71 3.24
C THR A 208 -25.01 5.78 3.73
N LEU A 209 -24.29 6.82 3.30
CA LEU A 209 -22.92 7.05 3.80
C LEU A 209 -22.88 7.21 5.33
N ASP A 210 -23.84 7.92 5.93
CA ASP A 210 -23.87 8.15 7.37
C ASP A 210 -24.11 6.84 8.15
N GLU A 211 -24.84 5.87 7.58
CA GLU A 211 -24.98 4.53 8.16
C GLU A 211 -23.71 3.70 8.01
N LEU A 212 -23.05 3.75 6.85
CA LEU A 212 -21.76 3.10 6.64
C LEU A 212 -20.69 3.63 7.59
N MET A 213 -20.67 4.94 7.85
CA MET A 213 -19.73 5.59 8.76
C MET A 213 -19.93 5.23 10.24
N LYS A 214 -21.07 4.64 10.62
CA LYS A 214 -21.26 4.07 11.96
C LYS A 214 -20.49 2.75 12.12
N ILE A 215 -20.22 2.07 11.01
CA ILE A 215 -19.50 0.80 10.95
C ILE A 215 -18.01 1.06 10.64
N ILE A 216 -17.71 1.67 9.49
CA ILE A 216 -16.37 2.09 9.07
C ILE A 216 -16.14 3.49 9.61
N LYS A 217 -15.56 3.58 10.81
CA LYS A 217 -15.50 4.85 11.57
C LYS A 217 -14.51 5.84 11.00
N GLY A 218 -13.49 5.34 10.31
CA GLY A 218 -12.36 6.10 9.81
C GLY A 218 -11.20 5.18 9.42
N PRO A 219 -10.08 5.76 8.96
CA PRO A 219 -8.83 5.03 8.81
C PRO A 219 -8.34 4.40 10.12
N ASP A 220 -7.64 3.27 9.98
CA ASP A 220 -6.96 2.55 11.06
C ASP A 220 -5.50 2.36 10.65
N PHE A 221 -4.63 3.28 11.08
CA PHE A 221 -3.23 3.30 10.66
C PHE A 221 -2.42 2.24 11.41
N PRO A 222 -1.46 1.56 10.74
CA PRO A 222 -0.58 0.60 11.41
C PRO A 222 0.29 1.20 12.51
N THR A 223 0.59 2.50 12.45
CA THR A 223 1.34 3.24 13.47
C THR A 223 0.43 3.86 14.54
N ALA A 224 -0.87 3.54 14.51
CA ALA A 224 -1.90 4.10 15.36
C ALA A 224 -1.94 5.64 15.30
N GLY A 225 -1.84 6.33 16.43
CA GLY A 225 -2.04 7.77 16.52
C GLY A 225 -3.49 8.17 16.74
N THR A 226 -3.71 9.45 17.01
CA THR A 226 -5.05 10.01 17.24
C THR A 226 -5.49 10.85 16.05
N ILE A 227 -6.60 10.45 15.41
CA ILE A 227 -7.25 11.28 14.39
C ILE A 227 -8.00 12.43 15.06
N VAL A 228 -7.77 13.66 14.59
CA VAL A 228 -8.38 14.88 15.13
C VAL A 228 -9.53 15.33 14.23
N GLY A 229 -10.76 15.18 14.73
CA GLY A 229 -11.98 15.56 14.03
C GLY A 229 -12.46 14.51 13.01
N LYS A 230 -13.72 14.64 12.57
CA LYS A 230 -14.38 13.69 11.66
C LYS A 230 -14.69 14.26 10.27
N GLN A 231 -14.62 15.58 10.09
CA GLN A 231 -15.01 16.21 8.83
C GLN A 231 -14.16 15.71 7.66
N GLY A 232 -12.83 15.64 7.83
CA GLY A 232 -11.93 15.14 6.80
C GLY A 232 -12.19 13.68 6.40
N ILE A 233 -12.68 12.85 7.33
CA ILE A 233 -13.11 11.48 7.05
C ILE A 233 -14.39 11.49 6.21
N LYS A 234 -15.39 12.28 6.62
CA LYS A 234 -16.67 12.39 5.91
C LYS A 234 -16.46 12.86 4.47
N ASP A 235 -15.63 13.89 4.28
CA ASP A 235 -15.31 14.43 2.95
C ASP A 235 -14.61 13.37 2.07
N ALA A 236 -13.61 12.68 2.65
CA ALA A 236 -12.89 11.60 1.97
C ALA A 236 -13.83 10.48 1.54
N TYR A 237 -14.74 10.03 2.41
CA TYR A 237 -15.64 8.94 2.09
C TYR A 237 -16.78 9.33 1.17
N ALA A 238 -17.20 10.59 1.15
CA ALA A 238 -18.22 11.09 0.22
C ALA A 238 -17.67 11.32 -1.19
N THR A 239 -16.45 11.85 -1.30
CA THR A 239 -15.92 12.39 -2.56
C THR A 239 -14.67 11.68 -3.09
N GLY A 240 -14.05 10.83 -2.27
CA GLY A 240 -12.72 10.27 -2.53
C GLY A 240 -11.57 11.21 -2.16
N ARG A 241 -11.85 12.42 -1.64
CA ARG A 241 -10.83 13.41 -1.25
C ARG A 241 -11.11 14.02 0.10
N GLY A 242 -10.09 14.15 0.93
CA GLY A 242 -10.24 14.75 2.26
C GLY A 242 -8.91 14.93 2.98
N LYS A 243 -8.90 15.77 4.01
CA LYS A 243 -7.70 16.02 4.82
C LYS A 243 -7.93 15.51 6.23
N ILE A 244 -7.22 14.46 6.61
CA ILE A 244 -7.34 13.82 7.92
C ILE A 244 -6.12 14.23 8.76
N VAL A 245 -6.34 14.96 9.85
CA VAL A 245 -5.27 15.35 10.76
C VAL A 245 -5.02 14.21 11.75
N VAL A 246 -3.77 13.77 11.85
CA VAL A 246 -3.33 12.70 12.74
C VAL A 246 -2.29 13.27 13.69
N ARG A 247 -2.40 12.92 14.98
CA ARG A 247 -1.57 13.43 16.04
C ARG A 247 -0.91 12.27 16.80
N ALA A 248 0.33 12.46 17.21
CA ALA A 248 1.06 11.54 18.05
C ALA A 248 0.34 11.36 19.39
N VAL A 249 0.32 10.13 19.90
CA VAL A 249 -0.18 9.83 21.25
C VAL A 249 0.90 10.20 22.25
N THR A 250 0.52 11.04 23.22
CA THR A 250 1.44 11.58 24.21
C THR A 250 0.85 11.54 25.61
N SER A 251 1.73 11.44 26.60
CA SER A 251 1.42 11.65 28.02
C SER A 251 2.39 12.68 28.62
N ILE A 252 1.95 13.38 29.65
CA ILE A 252 2.78 14.29 30.43
C ILE A 252 3.02 13.62 31.78
N GLU A 253 4.28 13.36 32.11
CA GLU A 253 4.67 12.67 33.33
C GLU A 253 5.47 13.61 34.25
N PRO A 254 5.18 13.63 35.57
CA PRO A 254 5.96 14.40 36.53
C PRO A 254 7.34 13.77 36.76
N MET A 255 8.33 14.62 37.06
CA MET A 255 9.69 14.23 37.42
C MET A 255 10.13 14.88 38.74
N SER A 256 11.22 14.37 39.33
CA SER A 256 11.82 14.96 40.53
C SER A 256 12.20 16.43 40.33
N GLY A 257 12.02 17.26 41.36
CA GLY A 257 12.46 18.66 41.34
C GLY A 257 11.54 19.61 40.55
N ASN A 258 10.23 19.36 40.54
CA ASN A 258 9.22 20.15 39.81
C ASN A 258 9.47 20.21 38.29
N LYS A 259 10.04 19.15 37.72
CA LYS A 259 10.20 18.99 36.27
C LYS A 259 9.09 18.12 35.72
N GLN A 260 8.86 18.22 34.41
CA GLN A 260 7.92 17.37 33.68
C GLN A 260 8.60 16.83 32.42
N ARG A 261 8.08 15.72 31.90
CA ARG A 261 8.48 15.20 30.60
C ARG A 261 7.24 14.89 29.75
N ILE A 262 7.37 15.06 28.44
CA ILE A 262 6.40 14.59 27.46
C ILE A 262 6.91 13.25 26.95
N VAL A 263 6.09 12.22 27.04
CA VAL A 263 6.39 10.88 26.51
C VAL A 263 5.51 10.66 25.28
N VAL A 264 6.13 10.30 24.16
CA VAL A 264 5.45 9.97 22.90
C VAL A 264 5.53 8.47 22.68
N THR A 265 4.37 7.83 22.47
CA THR A 265 4.26 6.37 22.32
C THR A 265 3.83 5.93 20.93
N GLU A 266 3.21 6.83 20.16
CA GLU A 266 2.74 6.55 18.79
C GLU A 266 2.92 7.80 17.92
N LEU A 267 3.21 7.60 16.63
CA LEU A 267 3.42 8.69 15.67
C LEU A 267 2.40 8.61 14.52
N PRO A 268 2.12 9.75 13.86
CA PRO A 268 1.35 9.75 12.62
C PRO A 268 1.94 8.83 11.55
N TYR A 269 1.07 8.29 10.70
CA TYR A 269 1.45 7.34 9.64
C TYR A 269 2.47 7.94 8.66
N GLN A 270 3.46 7.14 8.27
CA GLN A 270 4.58 7.52 7.38
C GLN A 270 5.56 8.56 7.95
N VAL A 271 5.45 8.92 9.24
CA VAL A 271 6.46 9.75 9.90
C VAL A 271 7.68 8.91 10.24
N ASN A 272 8.85 9.40 9.83
CA ASN A 272 10.13 8.81 10.20
C ASN A 272 10.53 9.30 11.60
N LYS A 273 10.76 8.36 12.53
CA LYS A 273 11.04 8.68 13.93
C LYS A 273 12.37 9.42 14.11
N ALA A 274 13.46 8.95 13.51
CA ALA A 274 14.77 9.59 13.60
C ALA A 274 14.76 11.04 13.09
N ARG A 275 14.15 11.29 11.92
CA ARG A 275 13.99 12.64 11.35
C ARG A 275 13.12 13.54 12.23
N LEU A 276 12.10 12.99 12.87
CA LEU A 276 11.28 13.75 13.82
C LEU A 276 12.13 14.20 15.03
N ILE A 277 12.94 13.30 15.58
CA ILE A 277 13.84 13.57 16.71
C ILE A 277 14.88 14.63 16.31
N GLU A 278 15.53 14.49 15.14
CA GLU A 278 16.44 15.50 14.59
C GLU A 278 15.76 16.86 14.47
N ARG A 279 14.53 16.88 13.94
CA ARG A 279 13.77 18.13 13.79
C ARG A 279 13.46 18.79 15.14
N ILE A 280 13.14 18.01 16.17
CA ILE A 280 12.94 18.54 17.53
C ILE A 280 14.25 19.12 18.06
N ALA A 281 15.37 18.42 17.89
CA ALA A 281 16.69 18.90 18.33
C ALA A 281 17.07 20.23 17.63
N ASP A 282 16.79 20.35 16.33
CA ASP A 282 17.00 21.60 15.59
C ASP A 282 16.17 22.76 16.15
N LEU A 283 14.89 22.54 16.48
CA LEU A 283 14.02 23.57 17.08
C LEU A 283 14.54 24.05 18.44
N VAL A 284 15.20 23.18 19.20
CA VAL A 284 15.86 23.54 20.47
C VAL A 284 17.13 24.34 20.19
N LYS A 285 17.97 23.89 19.26
CA LYS A 285 19.23 24.57 18.88
C LYS A 285 18.99 25.97 18.31
N GLU A 286 17.93 26.13 17.52
CA GLU A 286 17.47 27.41 16.96
C GLU A 286 16.78 28.32 18.00
N LYS A 287 16.63 27.87 19.25
CA LYS A 287 15.89 28.56 20.33
C LYS A 287 14.43 28.86 19.97
N ARG A 288 13.83 28.08 19.06
CA ARG A 288 12.39 28.17 18.74
C ARG A 288 11.54 27.51 19.81
N ILE A 289 12.06 26.47 20.47
CA ILE A 289 11.47 25.83 21.65
C ILE A 289 12.54 25.69 22.73
N ASP A 290 12.79 26.77 23.48
CA ASP A 290 13.84 26.79 24.52
C ASP A 290 13.42 26.06 25.82
N SER A 291 12.18 25.61 25.94
CA SER A 291 11.68 24.95 27.15
C SER A 291 12.04 23.47 27.27
N ILE A 292 12.66 22.87 26.25
CA ILE A 292 13.13 21.48 26.26
C ILE A 292 14.54 21.44 26.87
N ALA A 293 14.74 20.55 27.83
CA ALA A 293 16.02 20.34 28.51
C ALA A 293 16.81 19.18 27.91
N ASP A 294 16.13 18.09 27.55
CA ASP A 294 16.75 16.89 26.99
C ASP A 294 15.78 16.14 26.07
N LEU A 295 16.31 15.36 25.14
CA LEU A 295 15.55 14.56 24.18
C LEU A 295 16.21 13.19 24.04
N ARG A 296 15.45 12.12 24.33
CA ARG A 296 15.95 10.75 24.27
C ARG A 296 14.98 9.83 23.54
N ASP A 297 15.53 8.90 22.78
CA ASP A 297 14.79 7.76 22.25
C ASP A 297 15.01 6.57 23.18
N GLU A 298 13.98 6.22 23.93
CA GLU A 298 13.95 5.07 24.84
C GLU A 298 13.10 3.93 24.23
N SER A 299 12.94 3.92 22.89
CA SER A 299 12.25 2.84 22.18
C SER A 299 13.04 1.53 22.25
N ASP A 300 12.34 0.43 22.45
CA ASP A 300 12.90 -0.91 22.50
C ASP A 300 12.07 -1.89 21.66
N LYS A 301 12.21 -3.19 21.91
CA LYS A 301 11.43 -4.24 21.22
C LYS A 301 9.96 -4.27 21.64
N ASP A 302 9.63 -3.73 22.81
CA ASP A 302 8.30 -3.77 23.42
C ASP A 302 7.46 -2.54 23.04
N GLY A 303 8.08 -1.45 22.59
CA GLY A 303 7.36 -0.33 22.00
C GLY A 303 8.18 0.91 21.69
N MET A 304 7.53 1.86 21.02
CA MET A 304 8.09 3.19 20.79
C MET A 304 7.98 4.04 22.05
N ARG A 305 9.06 4.73 22.41
CA ARG A 305 9.04 5.66 23.54
C ARG A 305 10.04 6.81 23.36
N ILE A 306 9.55 7.96 22.89
CA ILE A 306 10.37 9.18 22.79
C ILE A 306 10.13 10.03 24.03
N VAL A 307 11.20 10.40 24.72
CA VAL A 307 11.15 11.20 25.95
C VAL A 307 11.67 12.60 25.68
N ILE A 308 10.83 13.59 25.96
CA ILE A 308 11.16 15.01 25.84
C ILE A 308 11.11 15.60 27.25
N GLU A 309 12.26 15.78 27.88
CA GLU A 309 12.34 16.39 29.21
C GLU A 309 12.27 17.91 29.10
N LEU A 310 11.52 18.53 30.01
CA LEU A 310 11.34 19.97 30.02
C LEU A 310 12.21 20.63 31.08
N LYS A 311 12.57 21.89 30.84
CA LYS A 311 13.23 22.75 31.83
C LYS A 311 12.31 22.96 33.04
N LYS A 312 12.91 23.32 34.18
CA LYS A 312 12.17 23.60 35.41
C LYS A 312 11.13 24.70 35.15
N ASP A 313 9.92 24.53 35.69
CA ASP A 313 8.80 25.47 35.60
C ASP A 313 8.25 25.71 34.17
N ALA A 314 8.68 24.93 33.17
CA ALA A 314 8.11 24.96 31.83
C ALA A 314 6.70 24.36 31.81
N ASN A 315 5.76 25.00 31.10
CA ASN A 315 4.41 24.48 30.94
C ASN A 315 4.36 23.42 29.81
N ALA A 316 4.22 22.15 30.19
CA ALA A 316 4.22 21.03 29.26
C ALA A 316 3.15 21.12 28.15
N ASN A 317 1.96 21.68 28.43
CA ASN A 317 0.92 21.83 27.42
C ASN A 317 1.28 22.86 26.34
N ILE A 318 1.99 23.93 26.71
CA ILE A 318 2.45 24.94 25.75
C ILE A 318 3.51 24.32 24.84
N VAL A 319 4.49 23.61 25.41
CA VAL A 319 5.55 22.94 24.65
C VAL A 319 4.96 21.88 23.72
N LEU A 320 4.02 21.06 24.22
CA LEU A 320 3.34 20.05 23.41
C LEU A 320 2.61 20.66 22.20
N ASN A 321 1.90 21.78 22.40
CA ASN A 321 1.23 22.49 21.30
C ASN A 321 2.24 23.09 20.30
N GLN A 322 3.39 23.59 20.78
CA GLN A 322 4.47 24.04 19.90
C GLN A 322 5.05 22.89 19.09
N LEU A 323 5.24 21.71 19.69
CA LEU A 323 5.70 20.51 18.99
C LEU A 323 4.72 20.11 17.89
N TYR A 324 3.42 19.98 18.21
CA TYR A 324 2.39 19.69 17.19
C TYR A 324 2.35 20.69 16.04
N LYS A 325 2.67 21.96 16.29
CA LYS A 325 2.65 23.00 15.24
C LYS A 325 3.89 23.00 14.36
N ASN A 326 5.05 22.61 14.90
CA ASN A 326 6.35 22.81 14.26
C ASN A 326 7.06 21.51 13.85
N THR A 327 6.49 20.35 14.16
CA THR A 327 7.04 19.03 13.85
C THR A 327 5.96 18.08 13.33
N GLN A 328 6.37 16.91 12.83
CA GLN A 328 5.46 15.85 12.40
C GLN A 328 4.86 15.03 13.56
N MET A 329 4.95 15.53 14.81
CA MET A 329 4.09 15.00 15.89
C MET A 329 2.61 15.25 15.62
N GLN A 330 2.27 16.17 14.71
CA GLN A 330 0.95 16.25 14.10
C GLN A 330 1.14 16.44 12.60
N ASP A 331 0.53 15.58 11.81
CA ASP A 331 0.61 15.64 10.35
C ASP A 331 -0.79 15.48 9.73
N ALA A 332 -0.91 15.75 8.44
CA ALA A 332 -2.14 15.59 7.69
C ALA A 332 -2.00 14.51 6.61
N PHE A 333 -2.80 13.46 6.74
CA PHE A 333 -3.00 12.51 5.66
C PHE A 333 -3.98 13.09 4.64
N ASN A 334 -3.48 13.49 3.48
CA ASN A 334 -4.29 14.01 2.38
C ASN A 334 -4.81 12.84 1.55
N VAL A 335 -6.06 12.45 1.80
CA VAL A 335 -6.74 11.35 1.09
C VAL A 335 -7.02 11.77 -0.34
N ASN A 336 -6.65 10.90 -1.28
CA ASN A 336 -7.01 10.99 -2.68
C ASN A 336 -7.21 9.57 -3.24
N MET A 337 -8.45 9.09 -3.23
CA MET A 337 -8.82 7.72 -3.57
C MET A 337 -8.91 7.54 -5.08
N VAL A 338 -7.76 7.38 -5.73
CA VAL A 338 -7.69 7.06 -7.17
C VAL A 338 -7.31 5.59 -7.35
N ALA A 339 -8.10 4.87 -8.12
CA ALA A 339 -7.85 3.47 -8.47
C ALA A 339 -8.17 3.22 -9.95
N LEU A 340 -7.63 2.15 -10.51
CA LEU A 340 -7.97 1.67 -11.85
C LEU A 340 -9.29 0.92 -11.78
N VAL A 341 -10.24 1.36 -12.59
CA VAL A 341 -11.56 0.75 -12.75
C VAL A 341 -11.66 0.21 -14.18
N LEU A 342 -12.30 -0.94 -14.35
CA LEU A 342 -12.60 -1.47 -15.67
C LEU A 342 -13.86 -0.78 -16.22
N ASN A 343 -13.75 -0.11 -17.36
CA ASN A 343 -14.89 0.52 -18.01
C ASN A 343 -15.67 -0.47 -18.89
N ASN A 344 -16.77 0.01 -19.50
CA ASN A 344 -17.65 -0.81 -20.34
C ASN A 344 -16.95 -1.44 -21.56
N GLU A 345 -15.83 -0.86 -22.02
CA GLU A 345 -15.00 -1.38 -23.11
C GLU A 345 -13.93 -2.36 -22.64
N LYS A 346 -13.96 -2.79 -21.37
CA LYS A 346 -12.93 -3.62 -20.73
C LYS A 346 -11.53 -2.99 -20.74
N LYS A 347 -11.45 -1.66 -20.69
CA LYS A 347 -10.19 -0.93 -20.52
C LYS A 347 -10.06 -0.39 -19.10
N PHE A 348 -8.84 -0.38 -18.59
CA PHE A 348 -8.55 0.23 -17.30
C PHE A 348 -8.50 1.75 -17.43
N GLU A 349 -9.29 2.44 -16.62
CA GLU A 349 -9.28 3.89 -16.51
C GLU A 349 -9.04 4.32 -15.05
N PRO A 350 -8.18 5.33 -14.81
CA PRO A 350 -8.00 5.88 -13.48
C PRO A 350 -9.24 6.70 -13.10
N ARG A 351 -9.82 6.40 -11.93
CA ARG A 351 -11.00 7.09 -11.43
C ARG A 351 -10.84 7.48 -9.97
N VAL A 352 -11.29 8.70 -9.62
CA VAL A 352 -11.52 9.07 -8.22
C VAL A 352 -12.77 8.33 -7.76
N ILE A 353 -12.64 7.52 -6.72
CA ILE A 353 -13.72 6.72 -6.15
C ILE A 353 -13.98 7.12 -4.71
N ASN A 354 -15.22 7.05 -4.28
CA ASN A 354 -15.60 7.25 -2.88
C ASN A 354 -15.69 5.90 -2.12
N LEU A 355 -15.99 5.94 -0.81
CA LEU A 355 -16.04 4.73 0.02
C LEU A 355 -17.07 3.72 -0.52
N ARG A 356 -18.26 4.21 -0.88
CA ARG A 356 -19.35 3.37 -1.34
C ARG A 356 -18.99 2.68 -2.66
N GLN A 357 -18.45 3.42 -3.62
CA GLN A 357 -18.01 2.89 -4.91
C GLN A 357 -16.90 1.84 -4.74
N ALA A 358 -15.94 2.06 -3.84
CA ALA A 358 -14.89 1.07 -3.57
C ALA A 358 -15.48 -0.26 -3.08
N ILE A 359 -16.49 -0.22 -2.21
CA ILE A 359 -17.21 -1.40 -1.72
C ILE A 359 -18.00 -2.06 -2.85
N ASP A 360 -18.73 -1.29 -3.66
CA ASP A 360 -19.54 -1.82 -4.76
C ASP A 360 -18.65 -2.56 -5.80
N TYR A 361 -17.51 -1.98 -6.19
CA TYR A 361 -16.56 -2.64 -7.10
C TYR A 361 -15.99 -3.92 -6.49
N TYR A 362 -15.70 -3.92 -5.19
CA TYR A 362 -15.23 -5.11 -4.50
C TYR A 362 -16.28 -6.22 -4.48
N ILE A 363 -17.54 -5.89 -4.14
CA ILE A 363 -18.66 -6.84 -4.15
C ILE A 363 -18.86 -7.42 -5.56
N GLN A 364 -18.86 -6.58 -6.59
CA GLN A 364 -19.00 -7.02 -7.97
C GLN A 364 -17.90 -8.01 -8.38
N HIS A 365 -16.65 -7.73 -7.99
CA HIS A 365 -15.53 -8.64 -8.20
C HIS A 365 -15.72 -9.97 -7.47
N GLN A 366 -16.16 -9.96 -6.21
CA GLN A 366 -16.42 -11.19 -5.46
C GLN A 366 -17.55 -12.02 -6.05
N VAL A 367 -18.61 -11.39 -6.58
CA VAL A 367 -19.68 -12.09 -7.30
C VAL A 367 -19.11 -12.82 -8.52
N ASP A 368 -18.31 -12.16 -9.36
CA ASP A 368 -17.69 -12.79 -10.53
C ASP A 368 -16.79 -13.97 -10.13
N VAL A 369 -15.90 -13.77 -9.15
CA VAL A 369 -15.01 -14.82 -8.60
C VAL A 369 -15.81 -16.04 -8.13
N ILE A 370 -16.89 -15.83 -7.37
CA ILE A 370 -17.71 -16.92 -6.83
C ILE A 370 -18.48 -17.64 -7.94
N VAL A 371 -19.06 -16.91 -8.89
CA VAL A 371 -19.79 -17.49 -10.04
C VAL A 371 -18.85 -18.34 -10.88
N ARG A 372 -17.67 -17.82 -11.24
CA ARG A 372 -16.65 -18.54 -12.02
C ARG A 372 -16.16 -19.79 -11.30
N ARG A 373 -15.83 -19.68 -10.00
CA ARG A 373 -15.45 -20.84 -9.18
C ARG A 373 -16.52 -21.92 -9.18
N THR A 374 -17.79 -21.52 -9.03
CA THR A 374 -18.91 -22.46 -8.96
C THR A 374 -19.11 -23.17 -10.29
N LYS A 375 -18.98 -22.46 -11.42
CA LYS A 375 -18.98 -23.06 -12.77
C LYS A 375 -17.84 -24.04 -12.96
N PHE A 376 -16.61 -23.66 -12.59
CA PHE A 376 -15.45 -24.55 -12.67
C PHE A 376 -15.64 -25.85 -11.87
N ASP A 377 -16.14 -25.75 -10.64
CA ASP A 377 -16.39 -26.92 -9.79
C ASP A 377 -17.54 -27.78 -10.36
N LEU A 378 -18.57 -27.18 -10.98
CA LEU A 378 -19.64 -27.88 -11.68
C LEU A 378 -19.12 -28.65 -12.91
N ASP A 379 -18.41 -27.98 -13.81
CA ASP A 379 -17.88 -28.57 -15.04
C ASP A 379 -16.95 -29.76 -14.71
N LYS A 380 -16.13 -29.62 -13.68
CA LYS A 380 -15.25 -30.70 -13.19
C LYS A 380 -16.03 -31.88 -12.60
N ALA A 381 -17.13 -31.61 -11.88
CA ALA A 381 -17.98 -32.65 -11.33
C ALA A 381 -18.75 -33.40 -12.43
N GLU A 382 -19.27 -32.68 -13.43
CA GLU A 382 -19.95 -33.26 -14.59
C GLU A 382 -19.01 -34.12 -15.44
N ALA A 383 -17.79 -33.65 -15.73
CA ALA A 383 -16.78 -34.43 -16.44
C ALA A 383 -16.43 -35.74 -15.71
N ARG A 384 -16.34 -35.70 -14.38
CA ARG A 384 -16.10 -36.90 -13.55
C ARG A 384 -17.27 -37.87 -13.57
N LEU A 385 -18.52 -37.39 -13.65
CA LEU A 385 -19.70 -38.25 -13.74
C LEU A 385 -19.77 -38.96 -15.10
N ILE A 386 -19.38 -38.29 -16.19
CA ILE A 386 -19.32 -38.88 -17.53
C ILE A 386 -18.28 -39.99 -17.57
N SER A 387 -17.07 -39.75 -17.03
CA SER A 387 -15.99 -40.74 -17.01
C SER A 387 -16.25 -41.97 -16.10
N TRP A 388 -17.34 -41.99 -15.34
CA TRP A 388 -17.79 -43.14 -14.54
C TRP A 388 -18.85 -43.99 -15.25
N LYS A 389 -19.46 -43.45 -16.32
CA LYS A 389 -20.47 -44.14 -17.12
C LYS A 389 -19.86 -44.88 -18.31
N ASP A 390 -18.67 -44.47 -18.74
CA ASP A 390 -17.79 -45.20 -19.66
C ASP A 390 -16.83 -46.11 -18.88
#